data_AF-A0A931LFK6-F1
#
_entry.id   AF-A0A931LFK6-F1
#
_cell.length_a   1.000
_cell.length_b   1.000
_cell.length_c   1.000
_cell.angle_alpha   90.00
_cell.angle_beta   90.00
_cell.angle_gamma   90.00
#
_symmetry.space_group_name_H-M   'P 1'
#
loop_
_entity.id
_entity.type
_entity.pdbx_description
1 polymer ?
#
loop_
_entity_poly.entity_id
_entity_poly.type
_entity_poly.pdbx_seq_one_letter_code
_entity_poly.pdbx_strand_id
1 'polypeptide(L)'
;MVVSVVEIYEVYKVIRRDLSEERALEAIAAMRRATVVPIDESLALEAADVSLAHGLAMADALVYATARRHAARVVTADADFSGLPDVVLVR
;
A
#
# COMPACT_ATOMS: atom_id res chain seq x y z
N MET A 1 -9.13 8.37 -3.80
CA MET A 1 -8.31 7.45 -2.99
C MET A 1 -7.57 6.53 -3.95
N VAL A 2 -6.29 6.32 -3.72
CA VAL A 2 -5.42 5.45 -4.52
C VAL A 2 -5.03 4.26 -3.66
N VAL A 3 -4.93 3.08 -4.26
CA VAL A 3 -4.55 1.84 -3.59
C VAL A 3 -3.51 1.13 -4.46
N SER A 4 -2.39 0.72 -3.88
CA SER A 4 -1.41 -0.13 -4.57
C SER A 4 -1.96 -1.56 -4.71
N VAL A 5 -1.64 -2.23 -5.81
CA VAL A 5 -1.96 -3.67 -5.96
C VAL A 5 -1.34 -4.54 -4.86
N VAL A 6 -0.32 -4.07 -4.14
CA VAL A 6 0.26 -4.76 -2.97
C VAL A 6 -0.76 -4.84 -1.84
N GLU A 7 -1.49 -3.75 -1.57
CA GLU A 7 -2.52 -3.72 -0.51
C GLU A 7 -3.67 -4.68 -0.85
N ILE A 8 -4.00 -4.83 -2.15
CA ILE A 8 -4.96 -5.85 -2.61
C ILE A 8 -4.48 -7.26 -2.24
N TYR A 9 -3.19 -7.56 -2.45
CA TYR A 9 -2.60 -8.84 -2.07
C TYR A 9 -2.66 -9.06 -0.54
N GLU A 10 -2.24 -8.07 0.25
CA GLU A 10 -2.16 -8.20 1.71
C GLU A 10 -3.54 -8.38 2.34
N VAL A 11 -4.51 -7.54 1.97
CA VAL A 11 -5.88 -7.61 2.49
C VAL A 11 -6.54 -8.93 2.10
N TYR A 12 -6.41 -9.36 0.83
CA TYR A 12 -6.96 -10.64 0.39
C TYR A 12 -6.34 -11.81 1.18
N LYS A 13 -5.01 -11.84 1.29
CA LYS A 13 -4.29 -12.91 1.97
C LYS A 13 -4.69 -13.04 3.44
N VAL A 14 -4.76 -11.92 4.17
CA VAL A 14 -5.11 -11.91 5.59
C VAL A 14 -6.56 -12.37 5.79
N ILE A 15 -7.51 -11.79 5.06
CA ILE A 15 -8.93 -12.15 5.22
C ILE A 15 -9.19 -13.59 4.77
N ARG A 16 -8.55 -14.06 3.69
CA ARG A 16 -8.70 -15.44 3.22
C ARG A 16 -8.18 -16.44 4.24
N ARG A 17 -7.03 -16.14 4.86
CA ARG A 17 -6.39 -16.98 5.88
C ARG A 17 -7.24 -17.06 7.16
N ASP A 18 -7.78 -15.92 7.60
CA ASP A 18 -8.38 -15.82 8.93
C ASP A 18 -9.91 -16.02 8.91
N LEU A 19 -10.57 -15.80 7.78
CA LEU A 19 -12.03 -15.86 7.64
C LEU A 19 -12.48 -16.79 6.50
N SER A 20 -12.62 -16.29 5.26
CA SER A 20 -13.07 -17.06 4.11
C SER A 20 -12.75 -16.37 2.78
N GLU A 21 -12.92 -17.09 1.66
CA GLU A 21 -12.76 -16.54 0.31
C GLU A 21 -13.79 -15.48 -0.02
N GLU A 22 -15.04 -15.77 0.30
CA GLU A 22 -16.16 -14.87 0.04
C GLU A 22 -15.94 -13.53 0.72
N ARG A 23 -15.51 -13.53 2.00
CA ARG A 23 -15.20 -12.30 2.74
C ARG A 23 -13.99 -11.57 2.16
N ALA A 24 -12.99 -12.29 1.68
CA ALA A 24 -11.83 -11.67 1.04
C ALA A 24 -12.23 -10.99 -0.27
N LEU A 25 -13.04 -11.64 -1.09
CA LEU A 25 -13.56 -11.09 -2.35
C LEU A 25 -14.50 -9.90 -2.11
N GLU A 26 -15.34 -9.94 -1.09
CA GLU A 26 -16.15 -8.78 -0.66
C GLU A 26 -15.27 -7.57 -0.32
N ALA A 27 -14.20 -7.78 0.45
CA ALA A 27 -13.26 -6.72 0.81
C ALA A 27 -12.54 -6.15 -0.43
N ILE A 28 -12.07 -7.02 -1.34
CA ILE A 28 -11.41 -6.57 -2.58
C ILE A 28 -12.40 -5.83 -3.49
N ALA A 29 -13.65 -6.26 -3.58
CA ALA A 29 -14.70 -5.54 -4.31
C ALA A 29 -14.91 -4.13 -3.74
N ALA A 30 -14.85 -3.97 -2.41
CA ALA A 30 -14.92 -2.66 -1.78
C ALA A 30 -13.70 -1.78 -2.08
N MET A 31 -12.49 -2.34 -2.02
CA MET A 31 -11.23 -1.62 -2.32
C MET A 31 -11.16 -1.16 -3.77
N ARG A 32 -11.72 -1.92 -4.72
CA ARG A 32 -11.78 -1.57 -6.15
C ARG A 32 -12.61 -0.32 -6.48
N ARG A 33 -13.30 0.28 -5.50
CA ARG A 33 -13.89 1.62 -5.65
C ARG A 33 -12.84 2.73 -5.65
N ALA A 34 -11.63 2.46 -5.14
CA ALA A 34 -10.47 3.33 -5.29
C ALA A 34 -9.76 3.09 -6.63
N THR A 35 -8.88 4.02 -7.01
CA THR A 35 -7.99 3.80 -8.16
C THR A 35 -6.90 2.80 -7.75
N VAL A 36 -6.98 1.58 -8.28
CA VAL A 36 -5.97 0.54 -8.06
C VAL A 36 -4.80 0.76 -9.02
N VAL A 37 -3.59 0.94 -8.49
CA VAL A 37 -2.38 1.23 -9.26
C VAL A 37 -1.52 -0.03 -9.38
N PRO A 38 -1.26 -0.52 -10.61
CA PRO A 38 -0.37 -1.66 -10.82
C PRO A 38 1.09 -1.28 -10.56
N ILE A 39 1.92 -2.30 -10.30
CA ILE A 39 3.37 -2.13 -10.24
C ILE A 39 3.96 -2.31 -11.63
N ASP A 40 4.60 -1.26 -12.14
CA ASP A 40 5.47 -1.30 -13.31
C ASP A 40 6.95 -1.27 -12.90
N GLU A 41 7.86 -1.47 -13.86
CA GLU A 41 9.31 -1.49 -13.61
C GLU A 41 9.80 -0.17 -12.98
N SER A 42 9.31 0.98 -13.45
CA SER A 42 9.68 2.29 -12.90
C SER A 42 9.30 2.38 -11.42
N LEU A 43 8.07 2.02 -11.07
CA LEU A 43 7.59 2.05 -9.69
C LEU A 43 8.37 1.08 -8.80
N ALA A 44 8.78 -0.09 -9.33
CA ALA A 44 9.59 -1.04 -8.59
C ALA A 44 10.98 -0.47 -8.26
N LEU A 45 11.63 0.22 -9.19
CA LEU A 45 12.91 0.90 -8.96
C LEU A 45 12.76 2.06 -7.97
N GLU A 46 11.73 2.90 -8.14
CA GLU A 46 11.42 4.00 -7.22
C GLU A 46 11.17 3.49 -5.79
N ALA A 47 10.46 2.37 -5.65
CA ALA A 47 10.22 1.74 -4.35
C ALA A 47 11.50 1.16 -3.74
N ALA A 48 12.41 0.60 -4.54
CA ALA A 48 13.70 0.13 -4.04
C ALA A 48 14.54 1.28 -3.47
N ASP A 49 14.58 2.43 -4.16
CA ASP A 49 15.25 3.63 -3.67
C ASP A 49 14.63 4.15 -2.37
N VAL A 50 13.29 4.18 -2.30
CA VAL A 50 12.54 4.52 -1.08
C VAL A 50 12.88 3.57 0.07
N SER A 51 12.91 2.26 -0.19
CA SER A 51 13.21 1.23 0.82
C SER A 51 14.60 1.45 1.40
N LEU A 52 15.61 1.69 0.55
CA LEU A 52 16.98 1.96 0.98
C LEU A 52 17.11 3.30 1.73
N ALA A 53 16.43 4.35 1.27
CA ALA A 53 16.51 5.68 1.86
C ALA A 53 15.85 5.76 3.25
N HIS A 54 14.78 4.99 3.47
CA HIS A 54 13.94 5.10 4.65
C HIS A 54 13.91 3.83 5.52
N GLY A 55 14.59 2.76 5.11
CA GLY A 55 14.57 1.48 5.81
C GLY A 55 13.23 0.75 5.76
N LEU A 56 12.33 1.13 4.84
CA LEU A 56 11.01 0.52 4.72
C LEU A 56 11.10 -0.88 4.12
N ALA A 57 10.25 -1.79 4.58
CA ALA A 57 10.06 -3.08 3.94
C ALA A 57 9.52 -2.90 2.50
N MET A 58 9.71 -3.91 1.65
CA MET A 58 9.35 -3.86 0.22
C MET A 58 7.89 -3.41 -0.01
N ALA A 59 6.94 -3.94 0.77
CA ALA A 59 5.52 -3.61 0.62
C ALA A 59 5.24 -2.14 0.96
N ASP A 60 5.73 -1.67 2.10
CA ASP A 60 5.59 -0.29 2.56
C ASP A 60 6.25 0.71 1.60
N ALA A 61 7.43 0.34 1.09
CA ALA A 61 8.14 1.14 0.11
C ALA A 61 7.35 1.26 -1.21
N LEU A 62 6.70 0.18 -1.66
CA LEU A 62 5.83 0.20 -2.85
C LEU A 62 4.58 1.05 -2.62
N VAL A 63 3.97 0.99 -1.44
CA VAL A 63 2.83 1.84 -1.07
C VAL A 63 3.24 3.32 -1.03
N TYR A 64 4.36 3.63 -0.38
CA TYR A 64 4.87 4.99 -0.28
C TYR A 64 5.26 5.58 -1.64
N ALA A 65 5.99 4.81 -2.47
CA ALA A 65 6.34 5.24 -3.82
C ALA A 65 5.10 5.46 -4.70
N THR A 66 4.10 4.58 -4.58
CA THR A 66 2.80 4.73 -5.26
C THR A 66 2.12 6.05 -4.87
N ALA A 67 2.07 6.35 -3.57
CA ALA A 67 1.48 7.60 -3.08
C ALA A 67 2.21 8.83 -3.64
N ARG A 68 3.56 8.82 -3.63
CA ARG A 68 4.37 9.90 -4.19
C ARG A 68 4.13 10.12 -5.68
N ARG A 69 4.07 9.06 -6.48
CA ARG A 69 3.80 9.14 -7.94
C ARG A 69 2.44 9.75 -8.27
N HIS A 70 1.49 9.63 -7.36
CA HIS A 70 0.14 10.20 -7.50
C HIS A 70 -0.07 11.50 -6.70
N ALA A 71 1.00 12.09 -6.14
CA ALA A 71 0.93 13.25 -5.24
C ALA A 71 -0.11 13.08 -4.13
N ALA A 72 -0.25 11.84 -3.64
CA ALA A 72 -1.17 11.45 -2.61
C ALA A 72 -0.44 11.34 -1.26
N ARG A 73 -1.21 11.46 -0.18
CA ARG A 73 -0.72 11.24 1.18
C ARG A 73 -0.96 9.79 1.59
N VAL A 74 0.00 9.17 2.27
CA VAL A 74 -0.21 7.87 2.92
C VAL A 74 -0.95 8.12 4.24
N VAL A 75 -2.06 7.41 4.45
CA VAL A 75 -2.79 7.42 5.73
C VAL A 75 -2.67 6.03 6.32
N THR A 76 -1.97 5.90 7.45
CA THR A 76 -1.66 4.59 8.04
C THR A 76 -1.63 4.66 9.57
N ALA A 77 -1.88 3.53 10.22
CA ALA A 77 -1.63 3.36 11.65
C ALA A 77 -0.21 2.81 11.93
N ASP A 78 0.55 2.52 10.87
CA ASP A 78 1.88 1.95 10.97
C ASP A 78 2.93 3.02 11.33
N ALA A 79 3.60 2.81 12.46
CA ALA A 79 4.62 3.71 12.97
C ALA A 79 5.90 3.72 12.11
N ASP A 80 6.12 2.73 11.25
CA ASP A 80 7.29 2.64 10.38
C ASP A 80 7.33 3.80 9.35
N PHE A 81 6.18 4.45 9.10
CA PHE A 81 6.07 5.64 8.26
C PHE A 81 6.29 6.97 9.02
N SER A 82 6.59 6.92 10.31
CA SER A 82 6.71 8.11 11.16
C SER A 82 7.83 9.05 10.68
N GLY A 83 7.48 10.32 10.48
CA GLY A 83 8.43 11.35 10.06
C GLY A 83 8.69 11.40 8.55
N LEU A 84 8.07 10.52 7.76
CA LEU A 84 8.14 10.60 6.31
C LEU A 84 7.27 11.75 5.76
N PRO A 85 7.73 12.45 4.71
CA PRO A 85 6.94 13.44 4.00
C PRO A 85 5.58 12.89 3.56
N ASP A 86 4.55 13.74 3.59
CA ASP A 86 3.21 13.42 3.08
C ASP A 86 2.55 12.17 3.72
N VAL A 87 2.94 11.82 4.95
CA VAL A 87 2.30 10.77 5.75
C VAL A 87 1.37 11.37 6.82
N VAL A 88 0.23 10.72 7.02
CA VAL A 88 -0.68 10.94 8.16
C VAL A 88 -0.75 9.67 8.97
N LEU A 89 -0.25 9.75 10.21
CA LEU A 89 -0.45 8.68 11.18
C LEU A 89 -1.82 8.83 11.84
N VAL A 90 -2.65 7.79 11.73
CA VAL A 90 -3.92 7.69 12.45
C VAL A 90 -3.75 6.74 13.64
N ARG A 91 -4.33 7.11 14.79
CA ARG A 91 -4.29 6.34 16.03
C ARG A 91 -5.69 5.91 16.44
#